data_AF-A0A5C3P2N1-F1
#
_entry.id   AF-A0A5C3P2N1-F1
#
_cell.length_a   1.000
_cell.length_b   1.000
_cell.length_c   1.000
_cell.angle_alpha   90.00
_cell.angle_beta   90.00
_cell.angle_gamma   90.00
#
_symmetry.space_group_name_H-M   'P 1'
#
loop_
_entity.id
_entity.type
_entity.pdbx_description
1 polymer ?
#
loop_
_entity_poly.entity_id
_entity_poly.type
_entity_poly.pdbx_seq_one_letter_code
_entity_poly.pdbx_strand_id
1 'polypeptide(L)'
;SSTSASTGFAPFELNYGYLPRTMSGIQTDTQYVGVQEFAQRARANLEMAHDVLIESRVNQTHYANQHRQQEPDFHVGDLVYLATKN
;
A
#
# COMPACT_ATOMS: atom_id res chain seq x y z
N SER A 1 -1.86 -4.15 -3.66
CA SER A 1 -1.30 -5.30 -4.40
C SER A 1 0.10 -4.97 -4.85
N SER A 2 1.02 -5.93 -4.78
CA SER A 2 2.36 -5.78 -5.35
C SER A 2 2.30 -6.12 -6.85
N THR A 3 2.59 -5.15 -7.71
CA THR A 3 2.72 -5.35 -9.16
C THR A 3 4.13 -5.83 -9.47
N SER A 4 4.28 -6.76 -10.41
CA SER A 4 5.61 -7.14 -10.89
C SER A 4 6.26 -5.97 -11.64
N ALA A 5 7.52 -5.66 -11.32
CA ALA A 5 8.27 -4.63 -12.04
C ALA A 5 8.55 -5.00 -13.50
N SER A 6 8.61 -6.30 -13.83
CA SER A 6 8.90 -6.77 -15.20
C SER A 6 7.68 -6.84 -16.11
N THR A 7 6.49 -7.09 -15.55
CA THR A 7 5.26 -7.28 -16.34
C THR A 7 4.25 -6.17 -16.13
N GLY A 8 4.39 -5.34 -15.09
CA GLY A 8 3.42 -4.30 -14.73
C GLY A 8 2.12 -4.83 -14.12
N PHE A 9 1.87 -6.14 -14.16
CA PHE A 9 0.65 -6.76 -13.68
C PHE A 9 0.81 -7.32 -12.26
N ALA A 10 -0.27 -7.27 -11.49
CA ALA A 10 -0.35 -8.02 -10.24
C ALA A 10 -0.62 -9.52 -10.55
N PRO A 11 -0.01 -10.47 -9.83
CA PRO A 11 -0.31 -11.89 -10.03
C PRO A 11 -1.81 -12.21 -9.94
N PHE A 12 -2.54 -11.53 -9.04
CA PHE A 12 -3.98 -11.72 -8.90
C PHE A 12 -4.77 -11.25 -10.13
N GLU A 13 -4.35 -10.15 -10.75
CA GLU A 13 -4.97 -9.64 -11.98
C GLU A 13 -4.77 -10.61 -13.14
N LEU A 14 -3.58 -11.21 -13.27
CA LEU A 14 -3.31 -12.22 -14.28
C LEU A 14 -4.15 -13.50 -14.10
N ASN A 15 -4.43 -13.89 -12.85
CA ASN A 15 -5.23 -15.08 -12.56
C ASN A 15 -6.74 -14.85 -12.70
N TYR A 16 -7.24 -13.69 -12.29
CA TYR A 16 -8.67 -13.46 -12.11
C TYR A 16 -9.25 -12.32 -12.98
N GLY A 17 -8.41 -11.55 -13.67
CA GLY A 17 -8.82 -10.45 -14.53
C GLY A 17 -9.29 -9.18 -13.82
N TYR A 18 -9.18 -9.12 -12.48
CA TYR A 18 -9.52 -7.93 -11.70
C TYR A 18 -8.66 -7.82 -10.43
N LEU A 19 -8.55 -6.60 -9.89
CA LEU A 19 -7.96 -6.38 -8.57
C LEU A 19 -9.04 -6.45 -7.49
N PRO A 20 -8.84 -7.23 -6.41
CA PRO A 20 -9.82 -7.37 -5.36
C PRO A 20 -9.90 -6.06 -4.56
N ARG A 21 -11.11 -5.57 -4.32
CA ARG A 21 -11.35 -4.42 -3.44
C ARG A 21 -11.50 -4.95 -2.02
N THR A 22 -10.57 -4.60 -1.14
CA THR A 22 -10.45 -5.17 0.20
C THR A 22 -11.64 -4.88 1.12
N MET A 23 -12.36 -3.76 0.92
CA MET A 23 -13.38 -3.31 1.88
C MET A 23 -14.83 -3.68 1.54
N SER A 24 -15.16 -3.91 0.26
CA SER A 24 -16.56 -3.99 -0.17
C SER A 24 -17.15 -5.40 -0.18
N GLY A 25 -16.41 -6.43 0.27
CA GLY A 25 -16.72 -7.83 -0.06
C GLY A 25 -17.10 -8.76 1.08
N ILE A 26 -16.86 -8.42 2.34
CA ILE A 26 -17.11 -9.35 3.45
C ILE A 26 -18.56 -9.22 3.90
N GLN A 27 -19.42 -10.06 3.34
CA GLN A 27 -20.79 -10.24 3.82
C GLN A 27 -20.78 -11.13 5.06
N THR A 28 -21.25 -10.59 6.17
CA THR A 28 -21.41 -11.34 7.43
C THR A 28 -22.83 -11.87 7.62
N ASP A 29 -23.77 -11.46 6.78
CA ASP A 29 -25.16 -11.88 6.86
C ASP A 29 -25.36 -13.16 6.03
N THR A 30 -25.40 -14.29 6.73
CA THR A 30 -25.58 -15.61 6.13
C THR A 30 -26.22 -16.53 7.16
N GLN A 31 -27.09 -17.44 6.73
CA GLN A 31 -27.76 -18.39 7.63
C GLN A 31 -26.82 -19.44 8.26
N TYR A 32 -25.58 -19.56 7.77
CA TYR A 32 -24.63 -20.57 8.21
C TYR A 32 -23.66 -20.01 9.26
N VAL A 33 -23.77 -20.47 10.51
CA VAL A 33 -22.97 -19.98 11.65
C VAL A 33 -21.46 -20.03 11.39
N GLY A 34 -20.93 -21.13 10.85
CA GLY A 34 -19.49 -21.24 10.55
C GLY A 34 -19.00 -20.24 9.50
N VAL A 35 -19.86 -19.86 8.54
CA VAL A 35 -19.55 -18.83 7.54
C VAL A 35 -19.60 -17.44 8.18
N GLN A 36 -20.54 -17.19 9.08
CA GLN A 36 -20.59 -15.93 9.84
C GLN A 36 -19.32 -15.73 10.67
N GLU A 37 -18.90 -16.74 11.43
CA GLU A 37 -17.69 -16.67 12.27
C GLU A 37 -16.43 -16.42 11.43
N PHE A 38 -16.31 -17.11 10.29
CA PHE A 38 -15.22 -16.89 9.36
C PHE A 38 -15.23 -15.45 8.82
N ALA A 39 -16.38 -14.96 8.36
CA ALA A 39 -16.52 -13.62 7.81
C ALA A 39 -16.22 -12.54 8.86
N GLN A 40 -16.69 -12.71 10.10
CA GLN A 40 -16.38 -11.81 11.22
C GLN A 40 -14.88 -11.78 11.53
N ARG A 41 -14.23 -12.94 11.58
CA ARG A 41 -12.78 -13.02 11.80
C ARG A 41 -12.00 -12.37 10.65
N ALA A 42 -12.40 -12.63 9.41
CA ALA A 42 -11.78 -12.02 8.23
C ALA A 42 -11.91 -10.49 8.27
N ARG A 43 -13.08 -9.97 8.68
CA ARG A 43 -13.30 -8.54 8.87
C ARG A 43 -12.41 -7.95 9.97
N ALA A 44 -12.36 -8.57 11.14
CA ALA A 44 -11.52 -8.11 12.25
C ALA A 44 -10.02 -8.09 11.87
N ASN A 45 -9.55 -9.14 11.18
CA ASN A 45 -8.17 -9.18 10.69
C ASN A 45 -7.86 -8.07 9.68
N LEU A 46 -8.83 -7.75 8.81
CA LEU A 46 -8.69 -6.67 7.84
C LEU A 46 -8.60 -5.30 8.52
N GLU A 47 -9.49 -5.05 9.50
CA GLU A 47 -9.50 -3.82 10.29
C GLU A 47 -8.16 -3.65 11.03
N MET A 48 -7.67 -4.70 11.70
CA MET A 48 -6.36 -4.69 12.37
C MET A 48 -5.21 -4.42 11.39
N ALA A 49 -5.20 -5.06 10.22
CA ALA A 49 -4.16 -4.84 9.21
C ALA A 49 -4.16 -3.39 8.69
N HIS A 50 -5.33 -2.76 8.61
CA HIS A 50 -5.46 -1.36 8.20
C HIS A 50 -4.87 -0.40 9.25
N ASP A 51 -5.16 -0.63 10.53
CA ASP A 51 -4.61 0.17 11.62
C ASP A 51 -3.08 0.10 11.65
N VAL A 52 -2.51 -1.10 11.52
CA VAL A 52 -1.06 -1.31 11.44
C VAL A 52 -0.45 -0.61 10.22
N LEU A 53 -1.15 -0.59 9.09
CA LEU A 53 -0.68 0.12 7.88
C LEU A 53 -0.66 1.64 8.10
N ILE A 54 -1.69 2.20 8.74
CA ILE A 54 -1.72 3.62 9.10
C ILE A 54 -0.58 3.96 10.05
N GLU A 55 -0.40 3.17 11.12
CA GLU A 55 0.69 3.38 12.09
C GLU A 55 2.06 3.32 11.39
N SER A 56 2.27 2.30 10.57
CA SER A 56 3.50 2.14 9.79
C SER A 56 3.77 3.35 8.89
N ARG A 57 2.73 3.90 8.26
CA ARG A 57 2.86 5.11 7.41
C ARG A 57 3.28 6.31 8.23
N VAL A 58 2.72 6.50 9.42
CA VAL A 58 3.11 7.59 10.33
C VAL A 58 4.58 7.46 10.71
N ASN A 59 5.02 6.27 11.11
CA ASN A 59 6.41 6.00 11.47
C ASN A 59 7.37 6.22 10.28
N GLN A 60 7.06 5.68 9.11
CA GLN A 60 7.85 5.87 7.89
C GLN A 60 7.98 7.36 7.54
N THR A 61 6.87 8.11 7.64
CA THR A 61 6.86 9.56 7.37
C THR A 61 7.73 10.31 8.37
N HIS A 62 7.68 9.95 9.65
CA HIS A 62 8.53 10.54 10.69
C HIS A 62 10.02 10.39 10.35
N TYR A 63 10.49 9.16 10.10
CA TYR A 63 11.89 8.89 9.80
C TYR A 63 12.34 9.45 8.44
N ALA A 64 11.48 9.42 7.42
CA ALA A 64 11.76 10.03 6.13
C ALA A 64 11.95 11.55 6.26
N ASN A 65 11.12 12.21 7.07
CA ASN A 65 11.21 13.65 7.29
C ASN A 65 12.45 14.06 8.09
N GLN A 66 12.94 13.22 9.01
CA GLN A 66 14.18 13.51 9.76
C GLN A 66 15.39 13.76 8.85
N HIS A 67 15.44 13.10 7.70
CA HIS A 67 16.56 13.17 6.76
C HIS A 67 16.29 14.10 5.58
N ARG A 68 15.10 14.72 5.54
CA ARG A 68 14.72 15.61 4.45
C ARG A 68 15.37 16.97 4.66
N GLN A 69 16.34 17.30 3.83
CA GLN A 69 16.93 18.63 3.76
C GLN A 69 16.02 19.55 2.93
N GLN A 70 16.10 20.86 3.17
CA GLN A 70 15.52 21.81 2.23
C GLN A 70 16.17 21.61 0.86
N GLU A 71 15.37 21.69 -0.20
CA GLU A 71 15.91 21.69 -1.55
C GLU A 71 16.85 22.91 -1.68
N PRO A 72 18.06 22.71 -2.25
CA PRO A 72 18.93 23.84 -2.51
C PRO A 72 18.28 24.79 -3.51
N ASP A 73 18.38 26.08 -3.24
CA ASP A 73 17.86 27.12 -4.12
C ASP A 73 18.80 27.28 -5.32
N PHE A 74 18.30 27.01 -6.53
CA PHE A 74 19.08 27.11 -7.77
C PHE A 74 18.62 28.31 -8.59
N HIS A 75 19.60 29.06 -9.09
CA HIS A 75 19.38 30.23 -9.94
C HIS A 75 19.77 29.93 -11.38
N VAL A 76 19.19 30.68 -12.32
CA VAL A 76 19.54 30.57 -13.73
C VAL A 76 21.02 30.90 -13.92
N GLY A 77 21.78 29.92 -14.42
CA GLY A 77 23.23 30.01 -14.62
C GLY A 77 24.06 29.13 -13.67
N ASP A 78 23.44 28.56 -12.64
CA ASP A 78 24.13 27.65 -11.72
C ASP A 78 24.56 26.35 -12.41
N LEU A 79 25.77 25.90 -12.12
CA LEU A 79 26.31 24.63 -12.60
C LEU A 79 26.14 23.56 -11.52
N VAL A 80 25.44 22.48 -11.86
CA VAL A 80 25.17 21.35 -10.95
C VAL A 80 25.73 20.05 -11.51
N TYR A 81 26.25 19.20 -10.62
CA TYR A 81 26.72 17.86 -10.99
C TYR A 81 25.54 16.88 -11.03
N LEU A 82 25.38 16.19 -12.16
CA LEU A 82 24.36 15.15 -12.34
C LEU A 82 24.99 13.77 -12.25
N ALA A 83 24.48 12.93 -11.36
CA ALA A 83 24.84 11.52 -11.31
C ALA A 83 23.93 10.74 -12.28
N THR A 84 24.34 10.59 -13.54
CA THR A 84 23.61 9.80 -14.54
C THR A 84 23.96 8.32 -14.42
N LYS A 85 23.43 7.64 -13.41
CA LYS A 85 23.52 6.18 -13.32
C LYS A 85 22.16 5.57 -13.64
N ASN A 86 22.12 4.76 -14.70
CA ASN A 86 20.95 3.98 -15.11
C ASN A 86 20.74 2.78 -14.19
#